data_AF-A0A7D6Z183-F1
#
_entry.id   AF-A0A7D6Z183-F1
#
_cell.length_a   1.000
_cell.length_b   1.000
_cell.length_c   1.000
_cell.angle_alpha   90.00
_cell.angle_beta   90.00
_cell.angle_gamma   90.00
#
_symmetry.space_group_name_H-M   'P 1'
#
loop_
_entity.id
_entity.type
_entity.pdbx_description
1 polymer ?
#
loop_
_entity_poly.entity_id
_entity_poly.type
_entity_poly.pdbx_seq_one_letter_code
_entity_poly.pdbx_strand_id
1 'polypeptide(L)'
;MRLPSNAAVITALVALVVSFLGLYAVLGSLTGAALVAVGMAVLTGVVGQSLSAGGDRRKLNREVGDRNRKVAQLASRVGDAETRASLLRACERIPVLLERTEKADPATLSATSQKLIDYLASVESVLDRYLEIQAHPAAFHNAEALLVHSSRVLAGFETFAVHSADQVGEQDMERFFTALAHLELMNPPGLPRSEDR
;
A
#
# COMPACT_ATOMS: atom_id res chain seq x y z
N MET A 1 -20.66 -8.90 -9.73
CA MET A 1 -20.03 -9.36 -10.99
C MET A 1 -19.03 -10.45 -10.61
N ARG A 2 -19.32 -11.74 -10.87
CA ARG A 2 -18.44 -12.85 -10.45
C ARG A 2 -17.25 -12.92 -11.41
N LEU A 3 -16.02 -12.80 -10.89
CA LEU A 3 -14.81 -13.04 -11.67
C LEU A 3 -14.88 -14.46 -12.27
N PRO A 4 -14.65 -14.64 -13.59
CA PRO A 4 -14.59 -15.98 -14.17
C PRO A 4 -13.47 -16.76 -13.49
N SER A 5 -13.76 -17.97 -13.03
CA SER A 5 -12.74 -18.82 -12.42
C SER A 5 -11.60 -19.06 -13.41
N ASN A 6 -10.37 -19.30 -12.93
CA ASN A 6 -9.22 -19.57 -13.81
C ASN A 6 -9.52 -20.69 -14.82
N ALA A 7 -10.39 -21.64 -14.48
CA ALA A 7 -10.87 -22.68 -15.38
C ALA A 7 -11.72 -22.13 -16.54
N ALA A 8 -12.55 -21.11 -16.32
CA ALA A 8 -13.32 -20.45 -17.37
C ALA A 8 -12.40 -19.69 -18.35
N VAL A 9 -11.34 -19.07 -17.85
CA VAL A 9 -10.33 -18.40 -18.68
C VAL A 9 -9.54 -19.42 -19.52
N ILE A 10 -9.11 -20.53 -18.92
CA ILE A 10 -8.40 -21.60 -19.62
C ILE A 10 -9.31 -22.26 -20.67
N THR A 11 -10.57 -22.54 -20.33
CA THR A 11 -11.54 -23.14 -21.27
C THR A 11 -11.82 -22.20 -22.45
N ALA A 12 -11.96 -20.89 -22.21
CA ALA A 12 -12.13 -19.90 -23.26
C ALA A 12 -10.89 -19.81 -24.16
N LEU A 13 -9.69 -19.90 -23.58
CA LEU A 13 -8.42 -19.89 -24.33
C LEU A 13 -8.29 -21.13 -25.22
N VAL A 14 -8.61 -22.31 -24.68
CA VAL A 14 -8.57 -23.58 -25.43
C VAL A 14 -9.59 -23.57 -26.57
N ALA A 15 -10.82 -23.11 -26.31
CA ALA A 15 -11.84 -22.97 -27.34
C ALA A 15 -11.39 -22.02 -28.46
N LEU A 16 -10.79 -20.89 -28.11
CA LEU A 16 -10.28 -19.91 -29.06
C LEU A 16 -9.14 -20.50 -29.91
N VAL A 17 -8.20 -21.23 -29.30
CA VAL A 17 -7.10 -21.90 -30.01
C VAL A 17 -7.61 -22.99 -30.95
N VAL A 18 -8.59 -23.80 -30.54
CA VAL A 18 -9.18 -24.87 -31.36
C VAL A 18 -9.99 -24.30 -32.53
N SER A 19 -10.83 -23.29 -32.30
CA SER A 19 -11.56 -22.61 -33.37
C SER A 19 -10.61 -21.95 -34.37
N PHE A 20 -9.50 -21.41 -33.90
CA PHE A 20 -8.49 -20.76 -34.74
C PHE A 20 -7.65 -21.76 -35.56
N LEU A 21 -7.27 -22.91 -34.99
CA LEU A 21 -6.63 -24.02 -35.71
C LEU A 21 -7.56 -24.58 -36.80
N GLY A 22 -8.86 -24.69 -36.52
CA GLY A 22 -9.87 -25.05 -37.50
C GLY A 22 -9.94 -24.04 -38.65
N LEU A 23 -9.93 -22.75 -38.34
CA LEU A 23 -9.93 -21.69 -39.36
C LEU A 23 -8.64 -21.68 -40.21
N TYR A 24 -7.49 -21.93 -39.59
CA TYR A 24 -6.18 -21.97 -40.26
C TYR A 24 -6.08 -23.15 -41.24
N ALA A 25 -6.57 -24.32 -40.85
CA ALA A 25 -6.60 -25.51 -41.71
C ALA A 25 -7.50 -25.33 -42.94
N VAL A 26 -8.56 -24.52 -42.83
CA VAL A 26 -9.52 -24.26 -43.92
C VAL A 26 -9.03 -23.18 -44.89
N LEU A 27 -8.33 -22.14 -44.41
CA LEU A 27 -7.98 -20.97 -45.24
C LEU A 27 -6.62 -21.05 -45.96
N GLY A 28 -5.72 -21.97 -45.57
CA GLY A 28 -4.51 -22.32 -46.32
C GLY A 28 -3.77 -21.17 -47.01
N SER A 29 -3.39 -20.10 -46.32
CA SER A 29 -2.64 -18.97 -46.90
C SER A 29 -2.07 -18.02 -45.84
N LEU A 30 -1.05 -17.24 -46.22
CA LEU A 30 -0.30 -16.21 -45.49
C LEU A 30 -1.11 -15.34 -44.50
N THR A 31 -2.41 -15.17 -44.73
CA THR A 31 -3.35 -14.46 -43.85
C THR A 31 -3.46 -15.08 -42.45
N GLY A 32 -3.34 -16.41 -42.35
CA GLY A 32 -3.32 -17.11 -41.07
C GLY A 32 -2.06 -16.81 -40.24
N ALA A 33 -0.91 -16.64 -40.89
CA ALA A 33 0.35 -16.29 -40.22
C ALA A 33 0.33 -14.85 -39.67
N ALA A 34 -0.27 -13.91 -40.41
CA ALA A 34 -0.46 -12.55 -39.93
C ALA A 34 -1.35 -12.48 -38.67
N LEU A 35 -2.42 -13.28 -38.63
CA LEU A 35 -3.29 -13.35 -37.45
C LEU A 35 -2.59 -14.03 -36.24
N VAL A 36 -1.73 -15.03 -36.47
CA VAL A 36 -0.90 -15.63 -35.40
C VAL A 36 0.08 -14.60 -34.84
N ALA A 37 0.72 -13.81 -35.69
CA ALA A 37 1.64 -12.76 -35.25
C ALA A 37 0.92 -11.68 -34.41
N VAL A 38 -0.27 -11.27 -34.82
CA VAL A 38 -1.10 -10.34 -34.05
C VAL A 38 -1.55 -10.97 -32.73
N GLY A 39 -1.99 -12.24 -32.73
CA GLY A 39 -2.36 -12.96 -31.52
C GLY A 39 -1.20 -13.11 -30.53
N MET A 40 0.00 -13.46 -31.02
CA MET A 40 1.23 -13.51 -30.25
C MET A 40 1.63 -12.14 -29.70
N ALA A 41 1.51 -11.07 -30.49
CA ALA A 41 1.83 -9.70 -30.05
C ALA A 41 0.89 -9.23 -28.94
N VAL A 42 -0.40 -9.54 -29.05
CA VAL A 42 -1.38 -9.26 -27.98
C VAL A 42 -1.08 -10.10 -26.74
N LEU A 43 -0.80 -11.40 -26.88
CA LEU A 43 -0.45 -12.27 -25.75
C LEU A 43 0.84 -11.83 -25.06
N THR A 44 1.90 -11.51 -25.82
CA THR A 44 3.16 -11.01 -25.25
C THR A 44 3.01 -9.62 -24.64
N GLY A 45 2.18 -8.75 -25.21
CA GLY A 45 1.82 -7.47 -24.62
C GLY A 45 1.09 -7.63 -23.29
N VAL A 46 0.06 -8.46 -23.24
CA VAL A 46 -0.74 -8.71 -22.02
C VAL A 46 0.09 -9.41 -20.94
N VAL A 47 0.88 -10.43 -21.31
CA VAL A 47 1.76 -11.15 -20.37
C VAL A 47 2.90 -10.24 -19.88
N GLY A 48 3.51 -9.45 -20.77
CA GLY A 48 4.56 -8.50 -20.43
C GLY A 48 4.08 -7.41 -19.48
N GLN A 49 2.90 -6.85 -19.72
CA GLN A 49 2.25 -5.89 -18.81
C GLN A 49 1.94 -6.51 -17.44
N SER A 50 1.47 -7.76 -17.42
CA SER A 50 1.17 -8.49 -16.17
C SER A 50 2.44 -8.77 -15.35
N LEU A 51 3.55 -9.12 -15.99
CA LEU A 51 4.84 -9.34 -15.34
C LEU A 51 5.45 -8.04 -14.80
N SER A 52 5.38 -6.95 -15.56
CA SER A 52 5.84 -5.62 -15.12
C SER A 52 5.03 -5.13 -13.92
N ALA A 53 3.70 -5.23 -14.00
CA ALA A 53 2.81 -4.85 -12.89
C ALA A 53 3.06 -5.68 -11.62
N GLY A 54 3.39 -6.97 -11.76
CA GLY A 54 3.79 -7.82 -10.65
C GLY A 54 5.13 -7.43 -10.03
N GLY A 55 6.10 -6.95 -10.83
CA GLY A 55 7.39 -6.44 -10.37
C GLY A 55 7.26 -5.15 -9.57
N ASP A 56 6.49 -4.20 -10.07
CA ASP A 56 6.24 -2.91 -9.42
C ASP A 56 5.50 -3.07 -8.09
N ARG A 57 4.52 -3.99 -8.03
CA ARG A 57 3.80 -4.35 -6.80
C ARG A 57 4.73 -4.91 -5.72
N ARG A 58 5.66 -5.81 -6.07
CA ARG A 58 6.65 -6.36 -5.11
C ARG A 58 7.62 -5.29 -4.61
N LYS A 59 7.91 -4.27 -5.42
CA LYS A 59 8.75 -3.14 -4.99
C LYS A 59 8.01 -2.29 -3.97
N LEU A 60 6.75 -1.92 -4.24
CA LEU A 60 5.91 -1.14 -3.33
C LEU A 60 5.70 -1.85 -1.99
N ASN A 61 5.37 -3.15 -1.98
CA ASN A 61 5.21 -3.90 -0.73
C ASN A 61 6.50 -3.95 0.10
N ARG A 62 7.66 -4.08 -0.55
CA ARG A 62 8.96 -4.02 0.14
C ARG A 62 9.20 -2.66 0.75
N GLU A 63 8.90 -1.58 0.02
CA GLU A 63 9.06 -0.22 0.52
C GLU A 63 8.14 0.08 1.71
N VAL A 64 6.88 -0.38 1.69
CA VAL A 64 5.99 -0.32 2.86
C VAL A 64 6.63 -1.06 4.05
N GLY A 65 7.16 -2.26 3.83
CA GLY A 65 7.81 -3.06 4.87
C GLY A 65 9.06 -2.38 5.45
N ASP A 66 9.87 -1.75 4.60
CA ASP A 66 11.09 -1.02 5.02
C ASP A 66 10.73 0.19 5.88
N ARG A 67 9.75 1.00 5.44
CA ARG A 67 9.27 2.15 6.21
C ARG A 67 8.60 1.74 7.52
N ASN A 68 7.79 0.69 7.50
CA ASN A 68 7.15 0.17 8.70
C ASN A 68 8.18 -0.30 9.74
N ARG A 69 9.25 -0.97 9.29
CA ARG A 69 10.37 -1.33 10.17
C ARG A 69 11.09 -0.11 10.74
N LYS A 70 11.28 0.94 9.94
CA LYS A 70 11.88 2.19 10.41
C LYS A 70 11.02 2.88 11.47
N VAL A 71 9.70 2.97 11.24
CA VAL A 71 8.75 3.50 12.24
C VAL A 71 8.79 2.67 13.52
N ALA A 72 8.82 1.34 13.44
CA ALA A 72 8.93 0.47 14.62
C ALA A 72 10.25 0.70 15.40
N GLN A 73 11.37 0.89 14.68
CA GLN A 73 12.67 1.22 15.31
C GLN A 73 12.61 2.57 16.03
N LEU A 74 12.04 3.59 15.41
CA LEU A 74 11.85 4.89 16.05
C LEU A 74 10.91 4.79 17.25
N ALA A 75 9.80 4.05 17.12
CA ALA A 75 8.82 3.86 18.18
C ALA A 75 9.46 3.19 19.41
N SER A 76 10.39 2.26 19.21
CA SER A 76 11.10 1.61 20.31
C SER A 76 11.92 2.58 21.19
N ARG A 77 12.32 3.73 20.64
CA ARG A 77 13.09 4.78 21.32
C ARG A 77 12.21 5.77 22.09
N VAL A 78 10.90 5.70 21.92
CA VAL A 78 9.95 6.59 22.62
C VAL A 78 10.01 6.30 24.12
N GLY A 79 10.20 7.36 24.91
CA GLY A 79 10.24 7.26 26.37
C GLY A 79 8.87 6.99 27.01
N ASP A 80 7.78 7.42 26.35
CA ASP A 80 6.42 7.21 26.82
C ASP A 80 5.93 5.78 26.54
N ALA A 81 5.62 5.03 27.58
CA ALA A 81 5.29 3.61 27.43
C ALA A 81 3.99 3.37 26.64
N GLU A 82 2.99 4.23 26.83
CA GLU A 82 1.69 4.13 26.15
C GLU A 82 1.81 4.41 24.65
N THR A 83 2.41 5.55 24.29
CA THR A 83 2.67 5.93 22.90
C THR A 83 3.54 4.89 22.20
N ARG A 84 4.59 4.41 22.86
CA ARG A 84 5.45 3.34 22.32
C ARG A 84 4.64 2.07 22.02
N ALA A 85 3.85 1.60 22.97
CA ALA A 85 3.06 0.38 22.78
C ALA A 85 2.04 0.55 21.65
N SER A 86 1.35 1.69 21.60
CA SER A 86 0.39 2.04 20.55
C SER A 86 1.02 1.99 19.16
N LEU A 87 2.18 2.63 18.98
CA LEU A 87 2.91 2.65 17.71
C LEU A 87 3.39 1.26 17.28
N LEU A 88 3.90 0.45 18.21
CA LEU A 88 4.35 -0.90 17.90
C LEU A 88 3.18 -1.81 17.49
N ARG A 89 2.04 -1.74 18.19
CA ARG A 89 0.80 -2.47 17.81
C ARG A 89 0.31 -2.06 16.42
N ALA A 90 0.42 -0.78 16.07
CA ALA A 90 0.08 -0.30 14.74
C ALA A 90 1.02 -0.87 13.67
N CYS A 91 2.33 -0.89 13.93
CA CYS A 91 3.32 -1.46 13.00
C CYS A 91 3.11 -2.96 12.76
N GLU A 92 2.65 -3.71 13.77
CA GLU A 92 2.33 -5.14 13.65
C GLU A 92 1.11 -5.40 12.72
N ARG A 93 0.20 -4.43 12.60
CA ARG A 93 -1.02 -4.57 11.78
C ARG A 93 -0.81 -4.25 10.30
N ILE A 94 0.17 -3.42 9.95
CA ILE A 94 0.43 -3.00 8.56
C ILE A 94 0.68 -4.20 7.61
N PRO A 95 1.52 -5.21 7.95
CA PRO A 95 1.70 -6.38 7.08
C PRO A 95 0.42 -7.18 6.89
N VAL A 96 -0.39 -7.32 7.95
CA VAL A 96 -1.68 -8.02 7.91
C VAL A 96 -2.66 -7.30 6.99
N LEU A 97 -2.66 -5.97 7.00
CA LEU A 97 -3.47 -5.15 6.10
C LEU A 97 -3.12 -5.43 4.63
N LEU A 98 -1.83 -5.38 4.27
CA LEU A 98 -1.37 -5.65 2.91
C LEU A 98 -1.73 -7.08 2.45
N GLU A 99 -1.53 -8.08 3.31
CA GLU A 99 -1.88 -9.47 2.99
C GLU A 99 -3.39 -9.64 2.75
N ARG A 100 -4.22 -8.98 3.56
CA ARG A 100 -5.68 -9.01 3.39
C ARG A 100 -6.12 -8.26 2.14
N THR A 101 -5.56 -7.08 1.85
CA THR A 101 -5.87 -6.32 0.63
C THR A 101 -5.47 -7.11 -0.61
N GLU A 102 -4.31 -7.77 -0.60
CA GLU A 102 -3.86 -8.64 -1.68
C GLU A 102 -4.85 -9.77 -1.97
N LYS A 103 -5.42 -10.39 -0.92
CA LYS A 103 -6.41 -11.47 -1.04
C LYS A 103 -7.79 -10.97 -1.46
N ALA A 104 -8.22 -9.81 -0.96
CA ALA A 104 -9.56 -9.26 -1.19
C ALA A 104 -9.67 -8.60 -2.57
N ASP A 105 -8.72 -7.72 -2.91
CA ASP A 105 -8.67 -7.05 -4.20
C ASP A 105 -7.22 -6.76 -4.62
N PRO A 106 -6.62 -7.64 -5.43
CA PRO A 106 -5.27 -7.43 -5.92
C PRO A 106 -5.15 -6.19 -6.81
N ALA A 107 -6.22 -5.69 -7.44
CA ALA A 107 -6.11 -4.54 -8.35
C ALA A 107 -5.82 -3.23 -7.60
N THR A 108 -6.27 -3.10 -6.35
CA THR A 108 -6.09 -1.88 -5.55
C THR A 108 -4.82 -1.88 -4.69
N LEU A 109 -4.12 -3.02 -4.58
CA LEU A 109 -2.96 -3.14 -3.68
C LEU A 109 -1.86 -2.10 -3.96
N SER A 110 -1.56 -1.80 -5.21
CA SER A 110 -0.52 -0.81 -5.54
C SER A 110 -0.88 0.59 -5.04
N ALA A 111 -2.14 1.00 -5.20
CA ALA A 111 -2.63 2.28 -4.69
C ALA A 111 -2.65 2.31 -3.16
N THR A 112 -3.08 1.22 -2.51
CA THR A 112 -3.03 1.07 -1.05
C THR A 112 -1.59 1.15 -0.54
N SER A 113 -0.65 0.49 -1.21
CA SER A 113 0.77 0.48 -0.83
C SER A 113 1.37 1.87 -0.93
N GLN A 114 1.07 2.62 -2.00
CA GLN A 114 1.53 4.01 -2.13
C GLN A 114 1.01 4.89 -1.00
N LYS A 115 -0.30 4.80 -0.69
CA LYS A 115 -0.88 5.55 0.42
C LYS A 115 -0.25 5.19 1.76
N LEU A 116 0.06 3.91 1.98
CA LEU A 116 0.76 3.45 3.18
C LEU A 116 2.21 3.97 3.24
N ILE A 117 2.91 4.04 2.11
CA ILE A 117 4.26 4.62 2.02
C ILE A 117 4.21 6.09 2.46
N ASP A 118 3.30 6.88 1.89
CA ASP A 118 3.16 8.31 2.18
C ASP A 118 2.79 8.54 3.65
N TYR A 119 1.86 7.72 4.16
CA TYR A 119 1.41 7.81 5.55
C TYR A 119 2.51 7.41 6.55
N LEU A 120 3.24 6.31 6.30
CA LEU A 120 4.37 5.91 7.13
C LEU A 120 5.49 6.95 7.11
N ALA A 121 5.71 7.64 5.98
CA ALA A 121 6.66 8.76 5.91
C ALA A 121 6.24 9.95 6.79
N SER A 122 4.93 10.25 6.83
CA SER A 122 4.38 11.29 7.71
C SER A 122 4.54 10.93 9.19
N VAL A 123 4.22 9.69 9.56
CA VAL A 123 4.40 9.17 10.92
C VAL A 123 5.88 9.19 11.33
N GLU A 124 6.77 8.74 10.44
CA GLU A 124 8.22 8.80 10.64
C GLU A 124 8.69 10.22 10.96
N SER A 125 8.26 11.23 10.17
CA SER A 125 8.63 12.63 10.40
C SER A 125 8.12 13.18 11.73
N VAL A 126 6.88 12.84 12.12
CA VAL A 126 6.31 13.26 13.42
C VAL A 126 7.06 12.59 14.57
N LEU A 127 7.42 11.31 14.41
CA LEU A 127 8.07 10.51 15.42
C LEU A 127 9.53 10.92 15.63
N ASP A 128 10.26 11.24 14.56
CA ASP A 128 11.62 11.81 14.64
C ASP A 128 11.59 13.13 15.43
N ARG A 129 10.64 14.02 15.13
CA ARG A 129 10.49 15.28 15.85
C ARG A 129 10.09 15.07 17.31
N TYR A 130 9.20 14.13 17.57
CA TYR A 130 8.80 13.77 18.93
C TYR A 130 9.99 13.30 19.77
N LEU A 131 10.84 12.43 19.21
CA LEU A 131 12.07 11.96 19.85
C LEU A 131 13.09 13.09 20.06
N GLU A 132 13.19 14.02 19.10
CA GLU A 132 14.05 15.20 19.21
C GLU A 132 13.63 16.08 20.40
N ILE A 133 12.33 16.34 20.55
CA ILE A 133 11.78 17.12 21.68
C ILE A 133 12.00 16.38 23.01
N GLN A 134 11.84 15.05 23.05
CA GLN A 134 12.14 14.25 24.24
C GLN A 134 13.62 14.32 24.63
N ALA A 135 14.53 14.31 23.65
CA ALA A 135 15.97 14.35 23.89
C ALA A 135 16.47 15.75 24.29
N HIS A 136 15.88 16.81 23.72
CA HIS A 136 16.32 18.19 23.92
C HIS A 136 15.17 19.14 24.29
N PRO A 137 14.46 18.93 25.41
CA PRO A 137 13.29 19.72 25.75
C PRO A 137 13.59 21.21 25.94
N ALA A 138 14.80 21.56 26.40
CA ALA A 138 15.23 22.94 26.59
C ALA A 138 15.42 23.73 25.28
N ALA A 139 15.55 23.04 24.13
CA ALA A 139 15.68 23.67 22.81
C ALA A 139 14.34 24.12 22.22
N PHE A 140 13.21 23.75 22.83
CA PHE A 140 11.88 24.02 22.30
C PHE A 140 11.05 24.86 23.28
N HIS A 141 10.51 25.98 22.79
CA HIS A 141 9.46 26.69 23.50
C HIS A 141 8.21 25.82 23.60
N ASN A 142 7.70 25.64 24.83
CA ASN A 142 6.53 24.79 25.13
C ASN A 142 6.69 23.31 24.73
N ALA A 143 7.87 22.72 24.96
CA ALA A 143 8.16 21.31 24.71
C ALA A 143 7.06 20.36 25.19
N GLU A 144 6.52 20.60 26.39
CA GLU A 144 5.44 19.78 26.97
C GLU A 144 4.16 19.80 26.12
N ALA A 145 3.73 20.97 25.65
CA ALA A 145 2.56 21.09 24.79
C ALA A 145 2.78 20.43 23.42
N LEU A 146 4.00 20.52 22.88
CA LEU A 146 4.38 19.86 21.63
C LEU A 146 4.37 18.33 21.79
N LEU A 147 4.88 17.79 22.90
CA LEU A 147 4.83 16.36 23.18
C LEU A 147 3.38 15.85 23.28
N VAL A 148 2.49 16.59 23.97
CA VAL A 148 1.07 16.22 24.08
C VAL A 148 0.36 16.28 22.73
N HIS A 149 0.68 17.26 21.88
CA HIS A 149 0.12 17.36 20.54
C HIS A 149 0.60 16.21 19.65
N SER A 150 1.90 15.97 19.61
CA SER A 150 2.51 14.92 18.80
C SER A 150 2.08 13.52 19.26
N SER A 151 1.93 13.26 20.56
CA SER A 151 1.42 11.97 21.04
C SER A 151 -0.02 11.71 20.56
N ARG A 152 -0.87 12.74 20.53
CA ARG A 152 -2.23 12.64 19.99
C ARG A 152 -2.25 12.34 18.49
N VAL A 153 -1.36 12.97 17.72
CA VAL A 153 -1.20 12.68 16.29
C VAL A 153 -0.71 11.24 16.09
N LEU A 154 0.27 10.79 16.88
CA LEU A 154 0.81 9.43 16.84
C LEU A 154 -0.22 8.37 17.28
N ALA A 155 -1.10 8.67 18.24
CA ALA A 155 -2.20 7.78 18.62
C ALA A 155 -3.23 7.57 17.47
N GLY A 156 -3.32 8.54 16.56
CA GLY A 156 -4.07 8.39 15.31
C GLY A 156 -3.55 7.24 14.44
N PHE A 157 -2.27 6.89 14.54
CA PHE A 157 -1.65 5.78 13.79
C PHE A 157 -2.23 4.41 14.17
N GLU A 158 -2.40 4.15 15.46
CA GLU A 158 -3.03 2.91 15.93
C GLU A 158 -4.51 2.87 15.53
N THR A 159 -5.23 3.97 15.69
CA THR A 159 -6.65 4.06 15.30
C THR A 159 -6.80 3.73 13.81
N PHE A 160 -5.93 4.30 12.97
CA PHE A 160 -5.85 3.98 11.56
C PHE A 160 -5.58 2.51 11.31
N ALA A 161 -4.51 1.94 11.91
CA ALA A 161 -4.10 0.56 11.67
C ALA A 161 -5.18 -0.46 12.12
N VAL A 162 -5.90 -0.16 13.20
CA VAL A 162 -7.03 -0.95 13.69
C VAL A 162 -8.21 -0.87 12.71
N HIS A 163 -8.71 0.34 12.42
CA HIS A 163 -9.87 0.53 11.53
C HIS A 163 -9.61 -0.02 10.13
N SER A 164 -8.38 0.15 9.63
CA SER A 164 -7.99 -0.36 8.32
C SER A 164 -8.00 -1.89 8.28
N ALA A 165 -7.46 -2.55 9.31
CA ALA A 165 -7.41 -4.00 9.35
C ALA A 165 -8.82 -4.63 9.40
N ASP A 166 -9.75 -3.97 10.09
CA ASP A 166 -11.14 -4.44 10.23
C ASP A 166 -11.97 -4.18 8.95
N GLN A 167 -11.72 -3.06 8.24
CA GLN A 167 -12.44 -2.70 7.02
C GLN A 167 -12.04 -3.50 5.77
N VAL A 168 -10.86 -4.12 5.74
CA VAL A 168 -10.39 -4.90 4.57
C VAL A 168 -11.08 -6.28 4.43
N GLY A 169 -12.08 -6.59 5.25
CA GLY A 169 -12.89 -7.82 5.15
C GLY A 169 -14.29 -7.65 4.55
N GLU A 170 -14.83 -6.44 4.55
CA GLU A 170 -16.18 -6.14 4.03
C GLU A 170 -16.03 -5.24 2.79
N GLN A 171 -17.08 -5.10 1.97
CA GLN A 171 -17.06 -4.39 0.68
C GLN A 171 -16.75 -2.86 0.77
N ASP A 172 -16.15 -2.41 1.87
CA ASP A 172 -16.00 -1.04 2.34
C ASP A 172 -14.56 -0.49 2.14
N MET A 173 -13.85 -0.96 1.11
CA MET A 173 -12.54 -0.38 0.76
C MET A 173 -12.62 1.11 0.42
N GLU A 174 -13.78 1.60 -0.05
CA GLU A 174 -14.03 3.05 -0.18
C GLU A 174 -14.01 3.77 1.16
N ARG A 175 -14.58 3.19 2.24
CA ARG A 175 -14.48 3.77 3.59
C ARG A 175 -13.06 3.74 4.11
N PHE A 176 -12.29 2.70 3.81
CA PHE A 176 -10.86 2.65 4.12
C PHE A 176 -10.09 3.80 3.45
N PHE A 177 -10.32 4.03 2.15
CA PHE A 177 -9.70 5.15 1.44
C PHE A 177 -10.24 6.52 1.86
N THR A 178 -11.49 6.59 2.31
CA THR A 178 -12.11 7.80 2.86
C THR A 178 -11.57 8.11 4.25
N ALA A 179 -11.31 7.10 5.09
CA ALA A 179 -10.67 7.24 6.39
C ALA A 179 -9.21 7.69 6.24
N LEU A 180 -8.50 7.15 5.25
CA LEU A 180 -7.17 7.64 4.83
C LEU A 180 -7.19 9.11 4.40
N ALA A 181 -8.26 9.57 3.74
CA ALA A 181 -8.40 10.94 3.30
C ALA A 181 -8.88 11.90 4.41
N HIS A 182 -9.73 11.43 5.34
CA HIS A 182 -10.22 12.21 6.49
C HIS A 182 -9.20 12.36 7.62
N LEU A 183 -8.24 11.44 7.70
CA LEU A 183 -6.99 11.71 8.39
C LEU A 183 -6.22 12.73 7.55
N GLU A 184 -6.55 14.02 7.68
CA GLU A 184 -5.85 15.19 7.13
C GLU A 184 -4.40 15.29 7.69
N LEU A 185 -3.62 14.23 7.50
CA LEU A 185 -2.17 14.14 7.65
C LEU A 185 -1.47 14.10 6.28
N MET A 186 -2.22 14.28 5.18
CA MET A 186 -1.65 14.45 3.84
C MET A 186 -0.82 15.73 3.69
N ASN A 187 -0.91 16.65 4.67
CA ASN A 187 -0.04 17.82 4.80
C ASN A 187 -0.15 18.36 6.25
N PRO A 188 0.48 17.75 7.26
CA PRO A 188 0.43 18.32 8.60
C PRO A 188 1.01 19.75 8.52
N PRO A 189 0.37 20.77 9.13
CA PRO A 189 0.97 22.09 9.20
C PRO A 189 2.36 21.92 9.80
N GLY A 190 3.38 22.35 9.06
CA GLY A 190 4.77 22.23 9.49
C GLY A 190 4.89 22.84 10.88
N LEU A 191 5.16 21.99 11.88
CA LEU A 191 5.43 22.48 13.23
C LEU A 191 6.59 23.48 13.13
N PRO A 192 6.53 24.61 13.86
CA PRO A 192 7.53 25.66 13.74
C PRO A 192 8.93 25.07 13.87
N ARG A 193 9.79 25.42 12.91
CA ARG A 193 11.20 25.00 12.92
C ARG A 193 11.86 25.50 14.20
N SER A 194 12.77 24.72 14.76
CA SER A 194 13.68 25.21 15.79
C SER A 194 14.34 26.47 15.25
N GLU A 195 14.24 27.57 15.98
CA GLU A 195 14.99 28.78 15.65
C GLU A 195 16.47 28.46 15.82
N ASP A 196 17.19 28.41 14.70
CA ASP A 196 18.65 28.40 14.70
C ASP A 196 19.11 29.66 15.44
N ARG A 197 19.89 29.45 16.50
CA ARG A 197 20.51 30.52 17.27
C ARG A 197 21.99 30.62 16.91
#